data_AF-A0A969IAB4-F1
#
_entry.id   AF-A0A969IAB4-F1
#
_cell.length_a   1.000
_cell.length_b   1.000
_cell.length_c   1.000
_cell.angle_alpha   90.00
_cell.angle_beta   90.00
_cell.angle_gamma   90.00
#
_symmetry.space_group_name_H-M   'P 1'
#
loop_
_entity.id
_entity.type
_entity.pdbx_description
1 polymer ?
#
loop_
_entity_poly.entity_id
_entity_poly.type
_entity_poly.pdbx_seq_one_letter_code
_entity_poly.pdbx_strand_id
1 'polypeptide(L)' 'MRTQRGGGPEFNVAWNWRKYGRPTTPQVGAVVVWRHHVGEIVGQASNGRWIVRSGNDGGAVRTRARSVAGAIFRI' A
#
# COMPACT_ATOMS: atom_id res chain seq x y z
N MET A 1 -6.84 4.80 2.73
CA MET A 1 -6.97 3.35 2.97
C MET A 1 -7.56 3.10 4.35
N ARG A 2 -8.65 3.80 4.67
CA ARG A 2 -9.33 3.64 5.95
C ARG A 2 -10.11 2.32 5.87
N THR A 3 -10.07 1.53 6.95
CA THR A 3 -10.96 0.40 7.30
C THR A 3 -10.69 -1.04 6.83
N GLN A 4 -9.69 -1.38 6.01
CA GLN A 4 -9.50 -2.81 5.60
C GLN A 4 -8.55 -3.65 6.47
N ARG A 5 -7.61 -3.03 7.20
CA ARG A 5 -6.53 -3.72 7.95
C ARG A 5 -6.55 -3.47 9.46
N GLY A 6 -7.60 -2.83 9.97
CA GLY A 6 -7.68 -2.30 11.34
C GLY A 6 -6.83 -1.02 11.54
N GLY A 7 -6.68 -0.58 12.79
CA GLY A 7 -5.87 0.59 13.19
C GLY A 7 -6.69 1.83 13.58
N GLY A 8 -6.07 2.75 14.32
CA GLY A 8 -6.68 3.99 14.77
C GLY A 8 -6.55 5.15 13.77
N PRO A 9 -7.05 6.34 14.13
CA PRO A 9 -7.02 7.54 13.28
C PRO A 9 -5.62 7.96 12.81
N GLU A 10 -4.56 7.55 13.50
CA GLU A 10 -3.18 7.77 13.09
C GLU A 10 -2.86 7.21 11.69
N PHE A 11 -3.56 6.16 11.27
CA PHE A 11 -3.42 5.56 9.93
C PHE A 11 -4.24 6.27 8.85
N ASN A 12 -4.87 7.41 9.15
CA ASN A 12 -5.37 8.31 8.10
C ASN A 12 -4.22 9.00 7.34
N VAL A 13 -3.04 9.12 7.95
CA VAL A 13 -1.83 9.66 7.33
C VAL A 13 -1.05 8.54 6.65
N ALA A 14 -0.83 8.65 5.34
CA ALA A 14 -0.16 7.61 4.54
C ALA A 14 1.19 7.17 5.15
N TRP A 15 2.04 8.12 5.54
CA TRP A 15 3.37 7.80 6.07
C TRP A 15 3.36 7.05 7.41
N ASN A 16 2.29 7.16 8.20
CA ASN A 16 2.19 6.45 9.47
C ASN A 16 2.08 4.93 9.28
N TRP A 17 1.62 4.47 8.12
CA TRP A 17 1.57 3.04 7.78
C TRP A 17 2.93 2.36 7.77
N ARG A 18 4.05 3.09 7.70
CA ARG A 18 5.40 2.50 7.85
C ARG A 18 5.61 1.82 9.20
N LYS A 19 4.77 2.12 10.19
CA LYS A 19 4.79 1.55 11.54
C LYS A 19 3.85 0.34 11.70
N TYR A 20 2.99 0.06 10.73
CA TYR A 20 2.03 -1.04 10.79
C TYR A 20 2.74 -2.39 10.88
N GLY A 21 2.28 -3.32 11.72
CA GLY A 21 2.79 -4.69 11.76
C GLY A 21 4.32 -4.79 11.80
N ARG A 22 4.92 -5.62 10.94
CA ARG A 22 6.38 -5.84 10.85
C ARG A 22 6.92 -5.50 9.45
N PRO A 23 8.24 -5.22 9.30
CA PRO A 23 8.85 -5.06 7.98
C PRO A 23 8.71 -6.34 7.14
N THR A 24 8.57 -6.18 5.82
CA THR A 24 8.54 -7.28 4.85
C THR A 24 9.19 -6.87 3.53
N THR A 25 9.35 -7.81 2.61
CA THR A 25 9.61 -7.57 1.18
C THR A 25 8.30 -7.35 0.40
N PRO A 26 8.35 -6.87 -0.85
CA PRO A 26 7.16 -6.78 -1.70
C PRO A 26 6.53 -8.17 -1.92
N GLN A 27 5.29 -8.33 -1.48
CA GLN A 27 4.51 -9.56 -1.66
C GLN A 27 3.02 -9.26 -1.63
N VAL A 28 2.19 -10.17 -2.16
CA VAL A 28 0.73 -10.08 -2.05
C VAL A 28 0.34 -10.04 -0.56
N GLY A 29 -0.56 -9.11 -0.22
CA GLY A 29 -0.96 -8.85 1.15
C GLY A 29 -0.01 -7.92 1.93
N ALA A 30 1.09 -7.44 1.34
CA ALA A 30 1.88 -6.38 1.95
C ALA A 30 1.20 -5.01 1.78
N VAL A 31 1.23 -4.20 2.83
CA VAL A 31 0.99 -2.76 2.76
C VAL A 31 2.22 -2.12 2.12
N VAL A 32 2.01 -1.44 0.98
CA VAL A 32 3.02 -0.65 0.30
C VAL A 32 2.84 0.82 0.66
N VAL A 33 3.91 1.44 1.20
CA VAL A 33 3.88 2.78 1.78
C VAL A 33 4.83 3.70 1.04
N TRP A 34 4.28 4.77 0.48
CA TRP A 34 5.03 5.92 -0.01
C TRP A 34 4.83 7.11 0.94
N ARG A 35 5.68 8.15 0.78
CA ARG A 35 5.62 9.38 1.60
C ARG A 35 4.21 9.98 1.69
N HIS A 36 3.46 9.96 0.57
CA HIS A 36 2.14 10.61 0.45
C HIS A 36 1.04 9.66 -0.03
N HIS A 37 1.31 8.37 -0.15
CA HIS A 37 0.32 7.39 -0.63
C HIS A 37 0.50 6.04 0.04
N VAL A 38 -0.56 5.27 0.14
CA VAL A 38 -0.52 3.91 0.72
C VAL A 38 -1.51 3.01 0.00
N GLY A 39 -1.12 1.76 -0.18
CA GLY A 39 -1.95 0.72 -0.79
C GLY A 39 -1.62 -0.67 -0.28
N GLU A 40 -2.31 -1.66 -0.81
CA GLU A 40 -2.06 -3.08 -0.58
C GLU A 40 -1.70 -3.71 -1.90
N ILE A 41 -0.62 -4.49 -1.88
CA ILE A 41 -0.25 -5.33 -3.01
C ILE A 41 -1.26 -6.48 -3.09
N VAL A 42 -1.99 -6.57 -4.19
CA VAL A 42 -3.00 -7.61 -4.44
C VAL A 42 -2.60 -8.57 -5.55
N GLY A 43 -1.48 -8.32 -6.22
CA GLY A 43 -0.97 -9.18 -7.29
C GLY A 43 0.29 -8.61 -7.93
N GLN A 44 0.83 -9.32 -8.91
CA GLN A 44 1.94 -8.86 -9.75
C GLN A 44 1.51 -8.90 -11.21
N ALA A 45 1.81 -7.85 -11.95
CA ALA A 45 1.55 -7.78 -13.38
C ALA A 45 2.68 -8.48 -14.16
N SER A 46 2.38 -8.94 -15.38
CA SER A 46 3.34 -9.63 -16.26
C SER A 46 4.56 -8.79 -16.62
N ASN A 47 4.47 -7.46 -16.50
CA ASN A 47 5.57 -6.51 -16.74
C ASN A 47 6.42 -6.22 -15.49
N GLY A 48 6.34 -7.04 -14.45
CA GLY A 48 7.13 -6.92 -13.22
C GLY A 48 6.65 -5.84 -12.24
N ARG A 49 5.63 -5.05 -12.59
CA ARG A 49 5.01 -4.08 -11.68
C ARG A 49 4.07 -4.78 -10.70
N TRP A 50 3.80 -4.15 -9.56
CA TRP A 50 2.86 -4.69 -8.58
C TRP A 50 1.46 -4.15 -8.81
N ILE A 51 0.45 -5.00 -8.74
CA ILE A 51 -0.95 -4.60 -8.75
C ILE A 51 -1.29 -4.13 -7.33
N VAL A 52 -1.60 -2.84 -7.20
CA VAL A 52 -1.86 -2.20 -5.91
C VAL A 52 -3.29 -1.73 -5.86
N ARG A 53 -4.02 -2.17 -4.83
CA ARG A 53 -5.32 -1.60 -4.45
C ARG A 53 -5.09 -0.46 -3.47
N SER A 54 -5.56 0.74 -3.80
CA SER A 54 -5.41 1.91 -2.93
C SER A 54 -6.58 2.88 -3.06
N GLY A 55 -6.85 3.61 -1.98
CA GLY A 55 -7.87 4.68 -1.94
C GLY A 55 -7.26 6.04 -2.19
N ASN A 56 -8.10 7.02 -2.59
CA ASN A 56 -7.67 8.34 -3.07
C ASN A 56 -6.62 8.27 -4.18
N ASP A 57 -6.59 7.15 -4.91
CA ASP A 57 -5.77 7.03 -6.10
C ASP A 57 -6.50 7.77 -7.22
N GLY A 58 -6.14 9.04 -7.43
CA GLY A 58 -6.83 9.99 -8.31
C GLY A 58 -8.31 10.17 -7.95
N GLY A 59 -8.60 10.37 -6.66
CA GLY A 59 -9.95 10.64 -6.14
C GLY A 59 -10.86 9.42 -5.98
N ALA A 60 -10.37 8.21 -6.28
CA ALA A 60 -11.16 6.98 -6.22
C ALA A 60 -10.40 5.83 -5.54
N VAL A 61 -11.10 4.74 -5.27
CA VAL A 61 -10.45 3.45 -4.99
C VAL A 61 -10.09 2.82 -6.33
N ARG A 62 -8.82 2.48 -6.53
CA ARG A 62 -8.33 1.85 -7.77
C ARG A 62 -7.43 0.66 -7.45
N THR A 63 -7.46 -0.31 -8.36
CA THR A 63 -6.55 -1.45 -8.39
C THR A 63 -5.80 -1.42 -9.71
N ARG A 64 -4.50 -1.12 -9.69
CA ARG A 64 -3.70 -0.97 -10.93
C ARG A 64 -2.21 -1.24 -10.74
N ALA A 65 -1.53 -1.52 -11.85
CA ALA A 65 -0.10 -1.77 -11.87
C ALA A 65 0.72 -0.51 -11.50
N ARG A 66 1.53 -0.59 -10.47
CA ARG A 66 2.35 0.50 -9.93
C ARG A 66 3.80 0.09 -9.75
N SER A 67 4.69 1.05 -9.98
CA SER A 67 6.06 0.96 -9.47
C SER A 67 6.02 1.09 -7.94
N VAL A 68 6.81 0.26 -7.26
CA VAL A 68 6.99 0.27 -5.81
C VAL A 68 8.42 0.66 -5.41
N ALA A 69 9.20 1.19 -6.35
CA ALA A 69 10.54 1.68 -6.07
C ALA A 69 10.50 2.75 -4.95
N GLY A 70 11.41 2.62 -3.98
CA GLY A 70 11.51 3.50 -2.82
C GLY A 70 10.35 3.39 -1.81
N ALA A 71 9.45 2.42 -1.97
CA ALA A 71 8.39 2.17 -1.00
C ALA A 71 8.89 1.34 0.19
N ILE A 72 8.22 1.51 1.33
CA ILE A 72 8.36 0.63 2.50
C ILE A 72 7.24 -0.41 2.46
N PHE A 73 7.54 -1.65 2.83
CA PHE A 73 6.57 -2.74 2.87
C PHE A 73 6.35 -3.21 4.30
N ARG A 74 5.09 -3.37 4.69
CA ARG A 74 4.66 -3.82 6.03
C ARG A 74 3.60 -4.92 5.93
N ILE A 75 3.56 -5.82 6.91
CA ILE A 75 2.52 -6.86 7.03
C ILE A 75 2.11 -7.09 8.47
#